data_AF-A0A6N2VHR6-F1
#
_entry.id   AF-A0A6N2VHR6-F1
#
_cell.length_a   1.000
_cell.length_b   1.000
_cell.length_c   1.000
_cell.angle_alpha   90.00
_cell.angle_beta   90.00
_cell.angle_gamma   90.00
#
_symmetry.space_group_name_H-M   'P 1'
#
loop_
_entity.id
_entity.type
_entity.pdbx_description
1 polymer ?
#
loop_
_entity_poly.entity_id
_entity_poly.type
_entity_poly.pdbx_seq_one_letter_code
_entity_poly.pdbx_strand_id
1 'polypeptide(L)'
;MKKRKGLLAMVFLLSLALTGCQIVEPEKRAYPLVVGLDWQEGQYQVYLGMAQLSSSTGQGKEGGEEQQGTGTGALLLEGDSQEAIQKLYDSTRELYLDPGHIQSVIFGKGLLENPERLSGVLERMETNTSMGSSAYVFAAEDVGAVLGENGTAVESLGQFLSGIYENRTRYEKPVTLAGIYRDRHNQGTIPELPRIRVQEEQIYVDK
;
A
#
# COMPACT_ATOMS: atom_id res chain seq x y z
N MET A 1 -44.42 44.98 -4.48
CA MET A 1 -43.70 43.76 -4.93
C MET A 1 -42.17 43.85 -4.68
N LYS A 2 -41.70 44.06 -3.44
CA LYS A 2 -40.24 44.18 -3.14
C LYS A 2 -39.68 43.09 -2.21
N LYS A 3 -40.52 42.31 -1.53
CA LYS A 3 -40.08 41.27 -0.56
C LYS A 3 -39.81 39.87 -1.15
N ARG A 4 -40.17 39.61 -2.42
CA ARG A 4 -39.94 38.31 -3.07
C ARG A 4 -38.53 38.12 -3.66
N LYS A 5 -37.75 39.19 -3.82
CA LYS A 5 -36.42 39.13 -4.45
C LYS A 5 -35.31 38.66 -3.49
N GLY A 6 -35.50 38.81 -2.18
CA GLY A 6 -34.52 38.35 -1.17
C GLY A 6 -34.55 36.84 -0.93
N LEU A 7 -35.74 36.22 -1.00
CA LEU A 7 -35.89 34.77 -0.78
C LEU A 7 -35.27 33.95 -1.92
N LEU A 8 -35.37 34.43 -3.16
CA LEU A 8 -34.81 33.73 -4.33
C LEU A 8 -33.27 33.75 -4.34
N ALA A 9 -32.66 34.84 -3.85
CA ALA A 9 -31.21 34.97 -3.75
C ALA A 9 -30.62 34.05 -2.65
N MET A 10 -31.34 33.88 -1.54
CA MET A 10 -30.90 33.04 -0.42
C MET A 10 -30.96 31.54 -0.75
N VAL A 11 -31.97 31.10 -1.53
CA VAL A 11 -32.09 29.72 -2.00
C VAL A 11 -30.99 29.37 -3.02
N PHE A 12 -30.65 30.31 -3.91
CA PHE A 12 -29.60 30.11 -4.90
C PHE A 12 -28.19 30.04 -4.28
N LEU A 13 -27.94 30.83 -3.23
CA LEU A 13 -26.70 30.77 -2.43
C LEU A 13 -26.58 29.46 -1.63
N LEU A 14 -27.70 28.91 -1.15
CA LEU A 14 -27.69 27.63 -0.41
C LEU A 14 -27.46 26.42 -1.33
N SER A 15 -27.88 26.48 -2.60
CA SER A 15 -27.61 25.42 -3.59
C SER A 15 -26.15 25.34 -4.02
N LEU A 16 -25.38 26.44 -3.96
CA LEU A 16 -23.96 26.43 -4.30
C LEU A 16 -23.08 25.85 -3.16
N ALA A 17 -23.57 25.86 -1.92
CA ALA A 17 -22.86 25.32 -0.76
C ALA A 17 -22.91 23.78 -0.64
N LEU A 18 -23.65 23.09 -1.53
CA LEU A 18 -23.70 21.62 -1.58
C LEU A 18 -22.75 21.01 -2.63
N THR A 19 -21.93 21.82 -3.30
CA THR A 19 -20.92 21.29 -4.24
C THR A 19 -19.61 21.04 -3.49
N GLY A 20 -19.31 19.76 -3.22
CA GLY A 20 -17.99 19.40 -2.71
C GLY A 20 -17.86 18.14 -1.86
N CYS A 21 -18.69 17.11 -1.99
CA CYS A 21 -18.16 15.77 -1.76
C CYS A 21 -17.41 15.41 -3.04
N GLN A 22 -16.08 15.48 -3.03
CA GLN A 22 -15.26 14.86 -4.07
C GLN A 22 -15.45 13.35 -3.95
N ILE A 23 -16.56 12.85 -4.51
CA ILE A 23 -16.82 11.43 -4.67
C ILE A 23 -15.92 11.02 -5.83
N VAL A 24 -14.69 10.62 -5.48
CA VAL A 24 -13.81 9.93 -6.41
C VAL A 24 -14.53 8.63 -6.78
N GLU A 25 -14.85 8.50 -8.06
CA GLU A 25 -15.46 7.30 -8.63
C GLU A 25 -14.62 6.08 -8.25
N PRO A 26 -15.23 4.98 -7.77
CA PRO A 26 -14.50 3.77 -7.34
C PRO A 26 -13.54 3.22 -8.39
N GLU A 27 -13.86 3.39 -9.67
CA GLU A 27 -13.05 2.95 -10.82
C GLU A 27 -11.75 3.75 -11.03
N LYS A 28 -11.60 4.92 -10.41
CA LYS A 28 -10.36 5.73 -10.40
C LYS A 28 -9.53 5.49 -9.13
N ARG A 29 -9.93 4.53 -8.31
CA ARG A 29 -9.22 4.18 -7.08
C ARG A 29 -8.28 3.02 -7.37
N ALA A 30 -7.08 3.19 -6.90
CA ALA A 30 -6.04 2.21 -7.06
C ALA A 30 -5.78 1.64 -5.66
N TYR A 31 -5.97 0.34 -5.50
CA TYR A 31 -5.91 -0.30 -4.19
C TYR A 31 -4.61 -1.06 -4.07
N PRO A 32 -3.57 -0.48 -3.42
CA PRO A 32 -2.37 -1.24 -3.13
C PRO A 32 -2.73 -2.28 -2.06
N LEU A 33 -2.51 -3.55 -2.36
CA LEU A 33 -2.68 -4.63 -1.38
C LEU A 33 -1.36 -4.95 -0.69
N VAL A 34 -0.23 -4.62 -1.34
CA VAL A 34 1.11 -4.81 -0.79
C VAL A 34 1.89 -3.52 -0.91
N VAL A 35 2.61 -3.17 0.16
CA VAL A 35 3.60 -2.10 0.12
C VAL A 35 4.97 -2.69 0.41
N GLY A 36 5.90 -2.53 -0.51
CA GLY A 36 7.32 -2.84 -0.34
C GLY A 36 8.09 -1.58 0.02
N LEU A 37 8.96 -1.65 1.02
CA LEU A 37 9.76 -0.52 1.49
C LEU A 37 11.22 -0.95 1.62
N ASP A 38 12.12 -0.27 0.93
CA ASP A 38 13.55 -0.52 1.06
C ASP A 38 14.37 0.79 1.07
N TRP A 39 15.66 0.63 1.36
CA TRP A 39 16.67 1.66 1.17
C TRP A 39 17.80 1.12 0.31
N GLN A 40 17.91 1.62 -0.91
CA GLN A 40 18.95 1.23 -1.86
C GLN A 40 19.53 2.47 -2.51
N GLU A 41 20.82 2.43 -2.85
CA GLU A 41 21.50 3.50 -3.60
C GLU A 41 21.38 4.92 -2.99
N GLY A 42 21.17 5.01 -1.67
CA GLY A 42 21.02 6.29 -0.97
C GLY A 42 19.61 6.89 -1.03
N GLN A 43 18.60 6.11 -1.42
CA GLN A 43 17.21 6.54 -1.54
C GLN A 43 16.25 5.54 -0.88
N TYR A 44 15.11 6.05 -0.42
CA TYR A 44 13.95 5.24 -0.11
C TYR A 44 13.33 4.74 -1.41
N GLN A 45 12.96 3.47 -1.43
CA GLN A 45 12.17 2.84 -2.49
C GLN A 45 10.85 2.39 -1.90
N VAL A 46 9.74 2.85 -2.50
CA VAL A 46 8.38 2.45 -2.13
C VAL A 46 7.72 1.78 -3.32
N TYR A 47 7.48 0.49 -3.18
CA TYR A 47 6.78 -0.34 -4.16
C TYR A 47 5.32 -0.49 -3.74
N LEU A 48 4.40 -0.29 -4.68
CA LEU A 48 2.96 -0.38 -4.46
C LEU A 48 2.40 -1.49 -5.35
N GLY A 49 2.21 -2.68 -4.79
CA GLY A 49 1.62 -3.83 -5.47
C GLY A 49 0.10 -3.69 -5.53
N MET A 50 -0.42 -3.47 -6.75
CA MET A 50 -1.82 -3.15 -6.97
C MET A 50 -2.69 -4.41 -7.01
N ALA A 51 -3.94 -4.30 -6.54
CA ALA A 51 -4.94 -5.33 -6.76
C ALA A 51 -5.21 -5.48 -8.27
N GLN A 52 -5.06 -6.69 -8.81
CA GLN A 52 -5.53 -6.99 -10.16
C GLN A 52 -7.04 -7.26 -10.13
N LEU A 53 -7.84 -6.30 -10.60
CA LEU A 53 -9.31 -6.40 -10.64
C LEU A 53 -9.84 -7.09 -11.92
N SER A 54 -8.98 -7.38 -12.89
CA SER A 54 -9.36 -7.83 -14.24
C SER A 54 -9.79 -9.30 -14.35
N SER A 55 -9.45 -10.15 -13.39
CA SER A 55 -9.76 -11.59 -13.40
C SER A 55 -11.18 -11.94 -12.92
N SER A 56 -11.79 -11.11 -12.08
CA SER A 56 -13.03 -11.45 -11.37
C SER A 56 -14.33 -11.22 -12.17
N THR A 57 -14.26 -10.69 -13.40
CA THR A 57 -15.46 -10.35 -14.20
C THR A 57 -15.71 -11.27 -15.40
N GLY A 58 -14.83 -12.24 -15.70
CA GLY A 58 -15.01 -13.12 -16.87
C GLY A 58 -15.02 -12.37 -18.23
N GLN A 59 -14.63 -11.10 -18.24
CA GLN A 59 -14.40 -10.32 -19.44
C GLN A 59 -12.93 -9.90 -19.46
N GLY A 60 -12.10 -10.72 -20.11
CA GLY A 60 -10.77 -10.29 -20.51
C GLY A 60 -10.92 -9.07 -21.43
N LYS A 61 -10.67 -7.88 -20.89
CA LYS A 61 -10.46 -6.69 -21.70
C LYS A 61 -8.97 -6.51 -21.87
N GLU A 62 -8.46 -7.06 -22.97
CA GLU A 62 -7.33 -6.46 -23.68
C GLU A 62 -7.71 -5.00 -23.95
N GLY A 63 -7.10 -4.04 -23.24
CA GLY A 63 -7.37 -2.61 -23.46
C GLY A 63 -7.44 -1.72 -22.22
N GLY A 64 -6.92 -2.14 -21.07
CA GLY A 64 -6.57 -1.21 -20.00
C GLY A 64 -5.19 -0.64 -20.27
N GLU A 65 -5.08 0.68 -20.41
CA GLU A 65 -3.82 1.40 -20.59
C GLU A 65 -2.75 0.87 -19.64
N GLU A 66 -1.57 0.56 -20.19
CA GLU A 66 -0.36 0.22 -19.44
C GLU A 66 -0.15 1.31 -18.38
N GLN A 67 -0.54 1.01 -17.13
CA GLN A 67 -0.25 1.89 -16.00
C GLN A 67 1.27 2.00 -15.93
N GLN A 68 1.77 3.22 -16.13
CA GLN A 68 3.19 3.53 -16.18
C GLN A 68 3.85 3.12 -14.85
N GLY A 69 4.46 1.93 -14.87
CA GLY A 69 5.17 1.30 -13.77
C GLY A 69 5.79 0.01 -14.29
N THR A 70 7.02 0.10 -14.80
CA THR A 70 7.93 -1.01 -15.14
C THR A 70 7.30 -2.31 -15.65
N GLY A 71 6.28 -2.33 -16.51
CA GLY A 71 5.71 -3.58 -17.07
C GLY A 71 5.30 -4.67 -16.05
N THR A 72 5.18 -4.31 -14.77
CA THR A 72 4.98 -5.24 -13.66
C THR A 72 3.87 -4.67 -12.78
N GLY A 73 3.05 -5.49 -12.13
CA GLY A 73 1.85 -5.04 -11.37
C GLY A 73 2.13 -4.18 -10.12
N ALA A 74 3.27 -3.46 -10.06
CA ALA A 74 3.69 -2.62 -8.97
C ALA A 74 4.20 -1.23 -9.45
N LEU A 75 3.79 -0.17 -8.75
CA LEU A 75 4.32 1.19 -8.95
C LEU A 75 5.50 1.43 -8.01
N LEU A 76 6.61 1.97 -8.52
CA LEU A 76 7.80 2.34 -7.75
C LEU A 76 7.90 3.87 -7.57
N LEU A 77 8.09 4.31 -6.33
CA LEU A 77 8.42 5.69 -5.96
C LEU A 77 9.81 5.72 -5.30
N GLU A 78 10.66 6.63 -5.75
CA GLU A 78 12.04 6.76 -5.24
C GLU A 78 12.32 8.18 -4.76
N GLY A 79 12.99 8.31 -3.62
CA GLY A 79 13.29 9.61 -3.04
C GLY A 79 14.33 9.56 -1.94
N ASP A 80 15.12 10.61 -1.81
CA ASP A 80 16.18 10.74 -0.80
C ASP A 80 15.66 10.93 0.64
N SER A 81 14.37 11.23 0.78
CA SER A 81 13.71 11.57 2.03
C SER A 81 12.26 11.09 2.03
N GLN A 82 11.71 10.88 3.22
CA GLN A 82 10.29 10.50 3.35
C GLN A 82 9.37 11.61 2.82
N GLU A 83 9.78 12.87 2.94
CA GLU A 83 9.06 14.03 2.40
C GLU A 83 9.07 14.05 0.88
N ALA A 84 10.18 13.64 0.24
CA ALA A 84 10.24 13.48 -1.21
C ALA A 84 9.28 12.38 -1.68
N ILE A 85 9.29 11.23 -1.01
CA ILE A 85 8.33 10.13 -1.28
C ILE A 85 6.89 10.60 -1.10
N GLN A 86 6.58 11.32 -0.01
CA GLN A 86 5.23 11.83 0.22
C GLN A 86 4.79 12.80 -0.87
N LYS A 87 5.68 13.68 -1.35
CA LYS A 87 5.38 14.58 -2.47
C LYS A 87 5.12 13.83 -3.77
N LEU A 88 5.91 12.80 -4.05
CA LEU A 88 5.69 11.95 -5.22
C LEU A 88 4.33 11.25 -5.12
N TYR A 89 4.05 10.61 -3.99
CA TYR A 89 2.75 10.00 -3.69
C TYR A 89 1.59 10.99 -3.86
N ASP A 90 1.73 12.20 -3.34
CA ASP A 90 0.76 13.29 -3.44
C ASP A 90 0.59 13.84 -4.87
N SER A 91 1.58 13.65 -5.74
CA SER A 91 1.53 14.04 -7.15
C SER A 91 0.90 12.96 -8.03
N THR A 92 0.95 11.71 -7.58
CA THR A 92 0.30 10.55 -8.21
C THR A 92 -1.23 10.55 -8.04
N ARG A 93 -1.82 11.65 -7.53
CA ARG A 93 -3.24 11.90 -7.16
C ARG A 93 -4.32 11.57 -8.20
N GLU A 94 -3.99 11.09 -9.40
CA GLU A 94 -4.96 10.38 -10.26
C GLU A 94 -5.32 8.99 -9.69
N LEU A 95 -4.48 8.43 -8.82
CA LEU A 95 -4.67 7.16 -8.12
C LEU A 95 -4.94 7.48 -6.64
N TYR A 96 -6.21 7.48 -6.22
CA TYR A 96 -6.52 7.50 -4.79
C TYR A 96 -6.13 6.15 -4.19
N LEU A 97 -4.92 6.11 -3.64
CA LEU A 97 -4.40 4.98 -2.89
C LEU A 97 -5.11 4.95 -1.54
N ASP A 98 -5.90 3.90 -1.31
CA ASP A 98 -6.59 3.65 -0.03
C ASP A 98 -5.74 2.70 0.82
N PRO A 99 -4.88 3.23 1.71
CA PRO A 99 -4.01 2.41 2.54
C PRO A 99 -4.77 1.58 3.60
N GLY A 100 -6.09 1.77 3.74
CA GLY A 100 -6.94 0.98 4.63
C GLY A 100 -7.09 -0.48 4.18
N HIS A 101 -6.77 -0.77 2.92
CA HIS A 101 -6.85 -2.10 2.32
C HIS A 101 -5.50 -2.80 2.16
N ILE A 102 -4.41 -2.19 2.65
CA ILE A 102 -3.10 -2.84 2.63
C ILE A 102 -3.18 -4.11 3.48
N GLN A 103 -2.91 -5.25 2.83
CA GLN A 103 -2.92 -6.56 3.46
C GLN A 103 -1.53 -6.95 3.97
N SER A 104 -0.48 -6.51 3.26
CA SER A 104 0.90 -6.87 3.59
C SER A 104 1.89 -5.72 3.40
N VAL A 105 2.90 -5.67 4.26
CA VAL A 105 4.07 -4.80 4.16
C VAL A 105 5.33 -5.65 4.11
N ILE A 106 6.23 -5.31 3.19
CA ILE A 106 7.50 -6.00 3.01
C ILE A 106 8.63 -5.02 3.27
N PHE A 107 9.48 -5.30 4.25
CA PHE A 107 10.70 -4.54 4.50
C PHE A 107 11.89 -5.18 3.78
N GLY A 108 12.59 -4.38 2.99
CA GLY A 108 13.81 -4.79 2.33
C GLY A 108 15.02 -4.78 3.26
N LYS A 109 16.05 -5.51 2.86
CA LYS A 109 17.29 -5.65 3.61
C LYS A 109 17.92 -4.31 3.96
N GLY A 110 18.04 -3.40 3.00
CA GLY A 110 18.73 -2.12 3.21
C GLY A 110 18.01 -1.22 4.22
N LEU A 111 16.69 -1.34 4.32
CA LEU A 111 15.91 -0.70 5.38
C LEU A 111 16.13 -1.39 6.74
N LEU A 112 16.07 -2.73 6.79
CA LEU A 112 16.21 -3.52 8.02
C LEU A 112 17.60 -3.42 8.66
N GLU A 113 18.65 -3.22 7.87
CA GLU A 113 20.03 -3.07 8.34
C GLU A 113 20.30 -1.73 9.05
N ASN A 114 19.37 -0.77 8.97
CA ASN A 114 19.50 0.52 9.65
C ASN A 114 18.33 0.76 10.63
N PRO A 115 18.53 0.53 11.94
CA PRO A 115 17.48 0.65 12.95
C PRO A 115 16.86 2.05 13.07
N GLU A 116 17.64 3.11 12.86
CA GLU A 116 17.14 4.49 12.90
C GLU A 116 16.20 4.76 11.72
N ARG A 117 16.59 4.33 10.52
CA ARG A 117 15.76 4.47 9.32
C ARG A 117 14.47 3.67 9.43
N LEU A 118 14.57 2.41 9.85
CA LEU A 118 13.41 1.55 10.09
C LEU A 118 12.48 2.17 11.15
N SER A 119 13.04 2.72 12.23
CA SER A 119 12.26 3.42 13.26
C SER A 119 11.51 4.63 12.69
N GLY A 120 12.18 5.44 11.87
CA GLY A 120 11.54 6.59 11.23
C GLY A 120 10.43 6.20 10.25
N VAL A 121 10.60 5.09 9.52
CA VAL A 121 9.54 4.54 8.65
C VAL A 121 8.36 4.04 9.47
N LEU A 122 8.61 3.27 10.53
CA LEU A 122 7.55 2.74 11.40
C LEU A 122 6.78 3.86 12.10
N GLU A 123 7.45 4.91 12.58
CA GLU A 123 6.78 6.08 13.18
C GLU A 123 5.89 6.81 12.16
N ARG A 124 6.36 6.96 10.92
CA ARG A 124 5.55 7.53 9.83
C ARG A 124 4.32 6.67 9.53
N MET A 125 4.48 5.35 9.51
CA MET A 125 3.37 4.42 9.27
C MET A 125 2.37 4.40 10.43
N GLU A 126 2.84 4.46 11.68
CA GLU A 126 1.99 4.48 12.88
C GLU A 126 1.17 5.78 12.99
N THR A 127 1.77 6.92 12.63
CA THR A 127 1.08 8.23 12.64
C THR A 127 0.08 8.38 11.50
N ASN A 128 0.16 7.56 10.44
CA ASN A 128 -0.79 7.56 9.33
C ASN A 128 -2.04 6.73 9.68
N THR A 129 -3.10 7.42 10.11
CA THR A 129 -4.37 6.80 10.55
C THR A 129 -5.13 6.06 9.45
N SER A 130 -4.76 6.24 8.19
CA SER A 130 -5.39 5.55 7.06
C SER A 130 -4.78 4.17 6.81
N MET A 131 -3.61 3.86 7.36
CA MET A 131 -2.95 2.57 7.16
C MET A 131 -3.54 1.51 8.08
N GLY A 132 -4.00 0.39 7.50
CA GLY A 132 -4.53 -0.73 8.28
C GLY A 132 -3.49 -1.31 9.23
N SER A 133 -3.70 -1.21 10.55
CA SER A 133 -2.78 -1.77 11.55
C SER A 133 -2.74 -3.31 11.55
N SER A 134 -3.65 -3.95 10.82
CA SER A 134 -3.74 -5.41 10.65
C SER A 134 -2.82 -5.97 9.57
N ALA A 135 -2.16 -5.14 8.76
CA ALA A 135 -1.31 -5.62 7.68
C ALA A 135 -0.22 -6.57 8.20
N TYR A 136 -0.03 -7.69 7.50
CA TYR A 136 1.03 -8.65 7.78
C TYR A 136 2.38 -8.09 7.38
N VAL A 137 3.41 -8.40 8.14
CA VAL A 137 4.76 -7.84 7.91
C VAL A 137 5.74 -8.94 7.59
N PHE A 138 6.51 -8.72 6.54
CA PHE A 138 7.50 -9.65 6.02
C PHE A 138 8.83 -8.94 5.76
N ALA A 139 9.88 -9.72 5.59
CA ALA A 139 11.19 -9.26 5.13
C ALA A 139 11.51 -9.85 3.76
N ALA A 140 12.24 -9.13 2.91
CA ALA A 140 12.77 -9.65 1.65
C ALA A 140 14.21 -9.17 1.44
N GLU A 141 15.02 -9.99 0.77
CA GLU A 141 16.37 -9.59 0.38
C GLU A 141 16.33 -8.57 -0.77
N ASP A 142 15.42 -8.80 -1.71
CA ASP A 142 15.13 -7.93 -2.85
C ASP A 142 13.61 -7.72 -2.94
N VAL A 143 13.16 -6.52 -2.55
CA VAL A 143 11.74 -6.15 -2.56
C VAL A 143 11.23 -6.01 -3.99
N GLY A 144 12.05 -5.49 -4.90
CA GLY A 144 11.68 -5.30 -6.31
C GLY A 144 11.41 -6.62 -7.00
N ALA A 145 12.27 -7.62 -6.78
CA ALA A 145 12.05 -8.98 -7.30
C ALA A 145 10.75 -9.61 -6.76
N VAL A 146 10.47 -9.48 -5.46
CA VAL A 146 9.22 -10.01 -4.87
C VAL A 146 7.98 -9.31 -5.43
N LEU A 147 7.99 -7.97 -5.51
CA LEU A 147 6.87 -7.21 -6.06
C LEU A 147 6.72 -7.42 -7.57
N GLY A 148 7.81 -7.77 -8.25
CA GLY A 148 7.83 -8.13 -9.66
C GLY A 148 6.96 -9.37 -9.98
N GLU A 149 6.72 -10.21 -8.98
CA GLU A 149 5.86 -11.38 -9.14
C GLU A 149 4.36 -11.06 -9.02
N ASN A 150 3.99 -9.83 -8.63
CA ASN A 150 2.58 -9.40 -8.56
C ASN A 150 1.99 -9.27 -9.98
N GLY A 151 1.04 -10.14 -10.29
CA GLY A 151 0.47 -10.28 -11.62
C GLY A 151 1.23 -11.22 -12.57
N THR A 152 2.33 -11.79 -12.10
CA THR A 152 3.20 -12.69 -12.88
C THR A 152 3.08 -14.11 -12.33
N ALA A 153 3.79 -14.43 -11.25
CA ALA A 153 3.67 -15.73 -10.58
C ALA A 153 2.40 -15.88 -9.75
N VAL A 154 1.88 -14.77 -9.22
CA VAL A 154 0.64 -14.73 -8.42
C VAL A 154 -0.27 -13.62 -8.92
N GLU A 155 -1.58 -13.90 -8.98
CA GLU A 155 -2.58 -12.92 -9.45
C GLU A 155 -2.60 -11.65 -8.58
N SER A 156 -2.46 -11.83 -7.27
CA SER A 156 -2.39 -10.75 -6.29
C SER A 156 -1.48 -11.17 -5.15
N LEU A 157 -0.33 -10.51 -5.05
CA LEU A 157 0.67 -10.78 -4.02
C LEU A 157 0.10 -10.56 -2.62
N GLY A 158 -0.74 -9.55 -2.43
CA GLY A 158 -1.32 -9.24 -1.13
C GLY A 158 -2.25 -10.34 -0.63
N GLN A 159 -3.10 -10.83 -1.54
CA GLN A 159 -4.02 -11.93 -1.23
C GLN A 159 -3.28 -13.25 -1.06
N PHE A 160 -2.24 -13.50 -1.84
CA PHE A 160 -1.38 -14.66 -1.68
C PHE A 160 -0.73 -14.68 -0.28
N LEU A 161 -0.10 -13.56 0.11
CA LEU A 161 0.58 -13.44 1.40
C LEU A 161 -0.39 -13.49 2.59
N SER A 162 -1.56 -12.85 2.51
CA SER A 162 -2.58 -12.97 3.56
C SER A 162 -3.15 -14.38 3.65
N GLY A 163 -3.39 -15.00 2.48
CA GLY A 163 -3.89 -16.36 2.34
C GLY A 163 -2.99 -17.42 2.98
N ILE A 164 -1.69 -17.16 3.11
CA ILE A 164 -0.77 -18.05 3.84
C ILE A 164 -1.19 -18.21 5.30
N TYR A 165 -1.65 -17.15 5.96
CA TYR A 165 -2.07 -17.22 7.36
C TYR A 165 -3.54 -17.56 7.53
N GLU A 166 -4.39 -17.11 6.61
CA GLU A 166 -5.84 -17.37 6.66
C GLU A 166 -6.19 -18.83 6.34
N ASN A 167 -5.44 -19.48 5.44
CA ASN A 167 -5.75 -20.84 4.97
C ASN A 167 -4.91 -21.95 5.64
N ARG A 168 -3.88 -21.60 6.43
CA ARG A 168 -3.07 -22.62 7.12
C ARG A 168 -3.66 -22.95 8.49
N THR A 169 -3.81 -24.23 8.78
CA THR A 169 -4.07 -24.78 10.13
C THR A 169 -2.86 -24.73 11.07
N ARG A 170 -1.74 -24.12 10.64
CA ARG A 170 -0.48 -24.07 11.38
C ARG A 170 -0.51 -22.92 12.39
N TYR A 171 -0.27 -23.20 13.67
CA TYR A 171 -0.37 -22.28 14.82
C TYR A 171 0.64 -21.12 14.85
N GLU A 172 1.30 -20.79 13.74
CA GLU A 172 2.26 -19.69 13.74
C GLU A 172 1.54 -18.36 13.69
N LYS A 173 1.72 -17.59 14.77
CA LYS A 173 1.11 -16.29 14.91
C LYS A 173 1.76 -15.35 13.87
N PRO A 174 0.96 -14.72 13.00
CA PRO A 174 1.49 -13.77 12.03
C PRO A 174 2.10 -12.55 12.73
N VAL A 175 3.12 -11.98 12.12
CA VAL A 175 3.62 -10.65 12.49
C VAL A 175 2.77 -9.61 11.77
N THR A 176 2.23 -8.66 12.52
CA THR A 176 1.42 -7.55 11.99
C THR A 176 2.00 -6.21 12.40
N LEU A 177 1.65 -5.13 11.70
CA LEU A 177 2.06 -3.76 12.08
C LEU A 177 1.65 -3.43 13.51
N ALA A 178 0.42 -3.72 13.91
CA ALA A 178 -0.03 -3.55 15.30
C ALA A 178 0.81 -4.35 16.30
N GLY A 179 1.24 -5.56 15.93
CA GLY A 179 2.15 -6.38 16.73
C GLY A 179 3.50 -5.69 16.91
N ILE A 180 4.11 -5.21 15.81
CA ILE A 180 5.39 -4.50 15.82
C ILE A 180 5.30 -3.23 16.66
N TYR A 181 4.27 -2.40 16.47
CA TYR A 181 4.10 -1.17 17.26
C TYR A 181 3.99 -1.48 18.75
N ARG A 182 3.15 -2.45 19.12
CA ARG A 182 3.03 -2.88 20.51
C ARG A 182 4.35 -3.36 21.09
N ASP A 183 5.06 -4.22 20.38
CA ASP A 183 6.28 -4.84 20.88
C ASP A 183 7.42 -3.80 20.96
N ARG A 184 7.45 -2.81 20.05
CA ARG A 184 8.35 -1.66 20.11
C ARG A 184 8.06 -0.75 21.31
N HIS A 185 6.79 -0.41 21.56
CA HIS A 185 6.41 0.43 22.71
C HIS A 185 6.66 -0.26 24.05
N ASN A 186 6.51 -1.59 24.11
CA ASN A 186 6.64 -2.34 25.36
C ASN A 186 8.06 -2.85 25.64
N GLN A 187 8.80 -3.24 24.60
CA GLN A 187 10.06 -3.97 24.71
C GLN A 187 11.22 -3.30 23.97
N GLY A 188 10.96 -2.26 23.17
CA GLY A 188 11.98 -1.59 22.37
C GLY A 188 12.59 -2.44 21.26
N THR A 189 11.92 -3.53 20.86
CA THR A 189 12.41 -4.49 19.86
C THR A 189 11.40 -4.71 18.74
N ILE A 190 11.89 -5.23 17.61
CA ILE A 190 11.07 -5.69 16.49
C ILE A 190 11.19 -7.22 16.45
N PRO A 191 10.06 -7.95 16.34
CA PRO A 191 10.09 -9.41 16.23
C PRO A 191 10.82 -9.86 14.96
N GLU A 192 11.29 -11.10 14.95
CA GLU A 192 11.80 -11.73 13.74
C GLU A 192 10.69 -11.78 12.67
N LEU A 193 11.01 -11.29 11.48
CA LEU A 193 10.08 -11.18 10.37
C LEU A 193 10.18 -12.42 9.47
N PRO A 194 9.04 -13.03 9.10
CA PRO A 194 9.00 -14.06 8.06
C PRO A 194 9.63 -13.54 6.77
N ARG A 195 10.47 -14.36 6.14
CA ARG A 195 11.25 -13.99 4.95
C ARG A 195 10.59 -14.47 3.67
N ILE A 196 10.47 -13.58 2.70
CA ILE A 196 10.00 -13.89 1.35
C ILE A 196 11.22 -14.12 0.46
N ARG A 197 11.15 -15.18 -0.36
CA ARG A 197 12.15 -15.47 -1.39
C ARG A 197 11.44 -15.78 -2.71
N VAL A 198 12.06 -15.34 -3.80
CA VAL A 198 11.67 -15.74 -5.15
C VAL A 198 12.70 -16.75 -5.67
N GLN A 199 12.25 -17.92 -6.10
CA GLN A 199 13.08 -18.94 -6.75
C GLN A 199 12.28 -19.52 -7.92
N GLU A 200 12.89 -19.59 -9.10
CA GLU A 200 12.26 -20.15 -10.31
C GLU A 200 10.85 -19.57 -10.57
N GLU A 201 10.68 -18.23 -10.43
CA GLU A 201 9.40 -17.53 -10.60
C GLU A 201 8.32 -18.01 -9.62
N GLN A 202 8.71 -18.50 -8.45
CA GLN A 202 7.79 -18.92 -7.38
C GLN A 202 8.13 -18.22 -6.08
N ILE A 203 7.08 -17.86 -5.33
CA ILE A 203 7.17 -17.15 -4.07
C ILE A 203 7.14 -18.13 -2.90
N TYR A 204 8.18 -18.08 -2.08
CA TYR A 204 8.33 -18.85 -0.86
C TYR A 204 8.32 -17.93 0.35
N VAL A 205 7.70 -18.38 1.44
CA VAL A 205 7.71 -17.70 2.73
C VAL A 205 8.28 -18.62 3.78
N ASP A 206 9.43 -18.25 4.30
CA ASP A 206 10.15 -18.93 5.36
C ASP A 206 10.06 -18.15 6.66
N LYS A 207 10.46 -18.81 7.74
CA LYS A 207 10.63 -18.19 9.05
C LYS A 207 12.10 -18.18 9.40
#